data_AF-A0AAE3AJY0-F1
#
_entry.id   AF-A0AAE3AJY0-F1
#
_cell.length_a   1.000
_cell.length_b   1.000
_cell.length_c   1.000
_cell.angle_alpha   90.00
_cell.angle_beta   90.00
_cell.angle_gamma   90.00
#
_symmetry.space_group_name_H-M   'P 1'
#
loop_
_entity.id
_entity.type
_entity.pdbx_description
1 polymer ?
#
loop_
_entity_poly.entity_id
_entity_poly.type
_entity_poly.pdbx_seq_one_letter_code
_entity_poly.pdbx_strand_id
1 'polypeptide(L)'
;MDSSKDDGGELGRLMHDFRVKEAKEMQAGALKDRVHELKETEKGVEHMCKEMEALRLEGVEEGRLEEKRENAKSMAEDGMTVDRIAKILKVNAQMVQEWLAGSVSTAR
;
A
#
# COMPACT_ATOMS: atom_id res chain seq x y z
N MET A 1 2.49 -24.68 -17.55
CA MET A 1 1.18 -24.91 -16.90
C MET A 1 0.34 -23.67 -17.16
N ASP A 2 -0.75 -23.79 -17.90
CA ASP A 2 -1.66 -22.69 -18.20
C ASP A 2 -2.62 -22.52 -17.03
N SER A 3 -2.39 -21.50 -16.18
CA SER A 3 -3.22 -21.22 -14.99
C SER A 3 -4.64 -20.74 -15.33
N SER A 4 -4.93 -20.51 -16.62
CA SER A 4 -6.26 -20.16 -17.12
C SER A 4 -7.20 -21.37 -17.19
N LYS A 5 -6.68 -22.60 -17.15
CA LYS A 5 -7.52 -23.80 -17.23
C LYS A 5 -7.88 -24.26 -15.83
N ASP A 6 -9.15 -24.14 -15.49
CA ASP A 6 -9.71 -24.92 -14.40
C ASP A 6 -9.80 -26.37 -14.88
N ASP A 7 -8.83 -27.18 -14.47
CA ASP A 7 -8.78 -28.61 -14.76
C ASP A 7 -9.63 -29.43 -13.78
N GLY A 8 -10.40 -28.77 -12.90
CA GLY A 8 -11.16 -29.39 -11.84
C GLY A 8 -10.30 -29.98 -10.73
N GLY A 9 -8.98 -29.80 -10.76
CA GLY A 9 -8.05 -30.18 -9.70
C GLY A 9 -8.09 -29.21 -8.53
N GLU A 10 -7.53 -29.58 -7.37
CA GLU A 10 -7.52 -28.72 -6.18
C GLU A 10 -6.86 -27.36 -6.45
N LEU A 11 -5.74 -27.36 -7.18
CA LEU A 11 -5.09 -26.14 -7.62
C LEU A 11 -5.96 -25.35 -8.62
N GLY A 12 -6.60 -26.01 -9.58
CA GLY A 12 -7.51 -25.38 -10.54
C GLY A 12 -8.67 -24.64 -9.87
N ARG A 13 -9.30 -25.28 -8.87
CA ARG A 13 -10.36 -24.68 -8.05
C ARG A 13 -9.88 -23.52 -7.20
N LEU A 14 -8.70 -23.62 -6.60
CA LEU A 14 -8.11 -22.51 -5.85
C LEU A 14 -7.81 -21.31 -6.76
N MET A 15 -7.27 -21.57 -7.97
CA MET A 15 -7.01 -20.51 -8.95
C MET A 15 -8.30 -19.90 -9.50
N HIS A 16 -9.38 -20.67 -9.61
CA HIS A 16 -10.72 -20.15 -9.88
C HIS A 16 -11.16 -19.17 -8.78
N ASP A 17 -11.01 -19.56 -7.51
CA ASP A 17 -11.45 -18.75 -6.38
C ASP A 17 -10.71 -17.41 -6.24
N PHE A 18 -9.41 -17.37 -6.56
CA PHE A 18 -8.67 -16.11 -6.59
C PHE A 18 -9.15 -15.13 -7.68
N ARG A 19 -9.91 -15.58 -8.69
CA ARG A 19 -10.44 -14.73 -9.75
C ARG A 19 -11.85 -14.22 -9.49
N VAL A 20 -12.68 -15.01 -8.82
CA VAL A 20 -14.07 -14.62 -8.52
C VAL A 20 -14.13 -13.64 -7.36
N LYS A 21 -15.17 -12.81 -7.32
CA LYS A 21 -15.28 -11.69 -6.37
C LYS A 21 -16.14 -11.98 -5.15
N GLU A 22 -17.12 -12.86 -5.32
CA GLU A 22 -18.17 -13.16 -4.35
C GLU A 22 -17.93 -14.55 -3.75
N ALA A 23 -18.15 -14.69 -2.44
CA ALA A 23 -17.90 -15.96 -1.74
C ALA A 23 -18.83 -17.08 -2.23
N LYS A 24 -20.03 -16.73 -2.72
CA LYS A 24 -20.97 -17.72 -3.26
C LYS A 24 -20.47 -18.42 -4.54
N GLU A 25 -19.57 -17.76 -5.28
CA GLU A 25 -18.98 -18.29 -6.51
C GLU A 25 -17.75 -19.16 -6.24
N MET A 26 -17.20 -19.11 -5.01
CA MET A 26 -16.01 -19.86 -4.63
C MET A 26 -16.29 -21.34 -4.35
N GLN A 27 -15.29 -22.18 -4.65
CA GLN A 27 -15.34 -23.64 -4.57
C GLN A 27 -14.51 -24.22 -3.40
N ALA A 28 -13.48 -23.53 -2.94
CA ALA A 28 -12.61 -23.91 -1.83
C ALA A 28 -13.15 -23.36 -0.50
N GLY A 29 -13.63 -24.25 0.36
CA GLY A 29 -14.37 -23.92 1.58
C GLY A 29 -13.66 -22.91 2.50
N ALA A 30 -12.39 -23.13 2.84
CA ALA A 30 -11.69 -22.26 3.78
C ALA A 30 -11.50 -20.82 3.25
N LEU A 31 -11.21 -20.66 1.96
CA LEU A 31 -11.09 -19.34 1.34
C LEU A 31 -12.45 -18.65 1.23
N LYS A 32 -13.47 -19.40 0.79
CA LYS A 32 -14.86 -18.95 0.75
C LYS A 32 -15.34 -18.42 2.09
N ASP A 33 -15.13 -19.17 3.16
CA ASP A 33 -15.59 -18.81 4.51
C ASP A 33 -14.92 -17.51 4.97
N ARG A 34 -13.61 -17.38 4.73
CA ARG A 34 -12.87 -16.16 5.10
C ARG A 34 -13.29 -14.95 4.27
N VAL A 35 -13.54 -15.13 2.99
CA VAL A 35 -13.99 -14.07 2.08
C VAL A 35 -15.40 -13.61 2.45
N HIS A 36 -16.30 -14.54 2.77
CA HIS A 36 -17.63 -14.22 3.27
C HIS A 36 -17.55 -13.43 4.58
N GLU A 37 -16.77 -13.92 5.55
CA GLU A 37 -16.56 -13.26 6.84
C GLU A 37 -16.10 -11.80 6.64
N LEU A 38 -15.07 -11.57 5.82
CA LEU A 38 -14.45 -10.27 5.66
C LEU A 38 -15.22 -9.30 4.74
N LYS A 39 -15.91 -9.79 3.71
CA LYS A 39 -16.48 -8.94 2.65
C LYS A 39 -18.00 -8.90 2.61
N GLU A 40 -18.67 -9.83 3.28
CA GLU A 40 -20.13 -9.99 3.16
C GLU A 40 -20.86 -9.92 4.51
N THR A 41 -20.16 -10.10 5.63
CA THR A 41 -20.73 -9.82 6.96
C THR A 41 -20.59 -8.35 7.33
N GLU A 42 -21.56 -7.78 8.05
CA GLU A 42 -21.52 -6.38 8.48
C GLU A 42 -20.25 -6.05 9.27
N LYS A 43 -19.89 -6.90 10.24
CA LYS A 43 -18.67 -6.74 11.06
C LYS A 43 -17.40 -6.82 10.21
N GLY A 44 -17.34 -7.76 9.26
CA GLY A 44 -16.19 -7.90 8.37
C GLY A 44 -16.03 -6.70 7.45
N VAL A 45 -17.13 -6.25 6.84
CA VAL A 45 -17.14 -5.06 5.97
C VAL A 45 -16.68 -3.83 6.75
N GLU A 46 -17.19 -3.63 7.97
CA GLU A 46 -16.77 -2.51 8.81
C GLU A 46 -15.26 -2.55 9.11
N HIS A 47 -14.74 -3.73 9.46
CA HIS A 47 -13.32 -3.93 9.70
C HIS A 47 -12.48 -3.65 8.44
N MET A 48 -12.82 -4.27 7.31
CA MET A 48 -12.10 -4.09 6.06
C MET A 48 -12.12 -2.64 5.56
N CYS A 49 -13.24 -1.94 5.71
CA CYS A 49 -13.32 -0.51 5.39
C CYS A 49 -12.33 0.33 6.20
N LYS A 50 -12.18 0.03 7.51
CA LYS A 50 -11.20 0.72 8.36
C LYS A 50 -9.77 0.44 7.92
N GLU A 51 -9.44 -0.82 7.61
CA GLU A 51 -8.11 -1.19 7.12
C GLU A 51 -7.80 -0.51 5.78
N MET A 52 -8.75 -0.51 4.83
CA MET A 52 -8.57 0.13 3.53
C MET A 52 -8.41 1.65 3.65
N GLU A 53 -9.13 2.28 4.58
CA GLU A 53 -8.99 3.71 4.85
C GLU A 53 -7.63 4.03 5.49
N ALA A 54 -7.15 3.18 6.41
CA ALA A 54 -5.82 3.33 6.99
C ALA A 54 -4.73 3.25 5.92
N LEU A 55 -4.78 2.24 5.04
CA LEU A 55 -3.86 2.10 3.90
C LEU A 55 -3.90 3.30 2.96
N ARG A 56 -5.11 3.84 2.70
CA ARG A 56 -5.27 5.04 1.86
C ARG A 56 -4.61 6.26 2.50
N LEU A 57 -4.80 6.46 3.81
CA LEU A 57 -4.21 7.58 4.54
C LEU A 57 -2.69 7.46 4.63
N GLU A 58 -2.17 6.26 4.88
CA GLU A 58 -0.73 5.98 4.86
C GLU A 58 -0.12 6.33 3.49
N GLY A 59 -0.73 5.85 2.40
CA GLY A 59 -0.26 6.14 1.05
C GLY A 59 -0.31 7.64 0.69
N VAL A 60 -1.30 8.39 1.19
CA VAL A 60 -1.36 9.84 0.99
C VAL A 60 -0.23 10.55 1.73
N GLU A 61 0.06 10.17 2.98
CA GLU A 61 1.17 10.76 3.74
C GLU A 61 2.53 10.38 3.17
N GLU A 62 2.72 9.13 2.76
CA GLU A 62 3.94 8.66 2.09
C GLU A 62 4.18 9.43 0.79
N GLY A 63 3.16 9.55 -0.07
CA GLY A 63 3.28 10.29 -1.33
C GLY A 63 3.61 11.78 -1.10
N ARG A 64 3.00 12.42 -0.09
CA ARG A 64 3.34 13.80 0.27
C ARG A 64 4.77 13.94 0.79
N LEU A 65 5.27 12.94 1.51
CA LEU A 65 6.65 12.92 2.01
C LEU A 65 7.66 12.68 0.89
N GLU A 66 7.33 11.80 -0.06
CA GLU A 66 8.12 11.52 -1.24
C GLU A 66 8.23 12.76 -2.14
N GLU A 67 7.12 13.44 -2.41
CA GLU A 67 7.13 14.71 -3.17
C GLU A 67 8.04 15.76 -2.50
N LYS A 68 7.95 15.92 -1.18
CA LYS A 68 8.86 16.82 -0.45
C LYS A 68 10.32 16.40 -0.56
N ARG A 69 10.60 15.09 -0.55
CA ARG A 69 11.95 14.55 -0.69
C ARG A 69 12.52 14.81 -2.08
N GLU A 70 11.74 14.60 -3.14
CA GLU A 70 12.15 14.90 -4.51
C GLU A 70 12.39 16.40 -4.71
N ASN A 71 11.47 17.23 -4.21
CA ASN A 71 11.65 18.68 -4.22
C ASN A 71 12.90 19.13 -3.46
N ALA A 72 13.20 18.51 -2.31
CA ALA A 72 14.41 18.81 -1.54
C ALA A 72 15.69 18.48 -2.33
N LYS A 73 15.70 17.35 -3.06
CA LYS A 73 16.83 16.97 -3.92
C LYS A 73 17.02 17.97 -5.06
N SER A 74 15.95 18.30 -5.79
CA SER A 74 16.00 19.29 -6.88
C SER A 74 16.48 20.66 -6.38
N MET A 75 15.97 21.15 -5.24
CA MET A 75 16.44 22.41 -4.67
C MET A 75 17.92 22.38 -4.25
N ALA A 76 18.40 21.23 -3.76
CA ALA A 76 19.80 21.07 -3.40
C ALA A 76 20.71 21.01 -4.64
N GLU A 77 20.25 20.38 -5.73
CA GLU A 77 20.93 20.39 -7.05
C GLU A 77 21.05 21.82 -7.62
N ASP A 78 20.02 22.66 -7.41
CA ASP A 78 20.05 24.09 -7.73
C ASP A 78 20.93 24.93 -6.77
N GLY A 79 21.61 24.30 -5.82
CA GLY A 79 22.56 24.94 -4.90
C GLY A 79 21.94 25.61 -3.68
N MET A 80 20.66 25.33 -3.36
CA MET A 80 20.05 25.87 -2.14
C MET A 80 20.63 25.20 -0.87
N THR A 81 20.75 25.98 0.20
CA THR A 81 21.20 25.47 1.51
C THR A 81 20.11 24.64 2.19
N VAL A 82 20.53 23.66 2.99
CA VAL A 82 19.63 22.80 3.80
C VAL A 82 18.62 23.63 4.61
N ASP A 83 19.07 24.69 5.28
CA ASP A 83 18.19 25.55 6.09
C ASP A 83 17.13 26.26 5.25
N ARG A 84 17.48 26.67 4.02
CA ARG A 84 16.53 27.33 3.12
C ARG A 84 15.50 26.33 2.61
N ILE A 85 15.93 25.13 2.24
CA ILE A 85 15.05 24.04 1.79
C ILE A 85 14.07 23.65 2.90
N ALA A 86 14.58 23.44 4.12
CA ALA A 86 13.77 23.11 5.30
C ALA A 86 12.67 24.16 5.55
N LYS A 87 13.02 25.45 5.43
CA LYS A 87 12.07 26.56 5.55
C LYS A 87 11.00 26.55 4.45
N ILE A 88 11.36 26.29 3.19
CA ILE A 88 10.43 26.25 2.06
C ILE A 88 9.45 25.08 2.21
N LEU A 89 9.97 23.88 2.51
CA LEU A 89 9.18 22.65 2.63
C LEU A 89 8.45 22.52 3.98
N LYS A 90 8.70 23.45 4.91
CA LYS A 90 8.17 23.48 6.28
C LYS A 90 8.46 22.18 7.03
N VAL A 91 9.72 21.77 6.98
CA VAL A 91 10.26 20.60 7.68
C VAL A 91 11.49 21.02 8.49
N ASN A 92 12.01 20.13 9.33
CA ASN A 92 13.24 20.42 10.05
C ASN A 92 14.46 20.14 9.15
N ALA A 93 15.58 20.82 9.44
CA ALA A 93 16.82 20.72 8.66
C ALA A 93 17.44 19.32 8.70
N GLN A 94 17.33 18.62 9.83
CA GLN A 94 17.83 17.25 9.99
C GLN A 94 17.16 16.29 8.98
N MET A 95 15.84 16.39 8.81
CA MET A 95 15.09 15.56 7.88
C MET A 95 15.52 15.81 6.42
N VAL A 96 15.83 17.06 6.08
CA VAL A 96 16.41 17.40 4.76
C VAL A 96 17.80 16.78 4.61
N GLN A 97 18.65 16.82 5.64
CA GLN A 97 19.96 16.18 5.60
C GLN A 97 19.85 14.66 5.39
N GLU A 98 18.94 14.00 6.11
CA GLU A 98 18.69 12.55 5.96
C GLU A 98 18.23 12.20 4.54
N TRP A 99 17.34 13.01 3.95
CA TRP A 99 16.89 12.82 2.57
C TRP A 99 18.00 12.95 1.53
N LEU A 100 18.89 13.94 1.71
CA LEU A 100 20.01 14.19 0.82
C LEU A 100 21.14 13.18 1.01
N ALA A 101 21.31 12.64 2.22
CA ALA A 101 22.28 11.59 2.53
C ALA A 101 21.87 10.21 1.98
N GLY A 102 20.64 10.05 1.47
CA GLY A 102 20.14 8.78 0.96
C GLY A 102 19.79 7.75 2.04
N SER A 103 19.77 8.14 3.31
CA SER A 103 19.35 7.27 4.41
C SER A 103 17.82 7.17 4.44
N VAL A 104 17.28 6.12 3.82
CA VAL A 104 15.87 5.76 4.00
C VAL A 104 15.75 4.99 5.30
N SER A 105 15.18 5.60 6.34
CA SER A 105 14.66 4.85 7.48
C SER A 105 13.42 4.10 7.02
N THR A 106 13.60 2.88 6.55
CA THR A 106 12.50 1.92 6.44
C THR A 106 12.25 1.34 7.83
N ALA A 107 11.46 2.03 8.65
CA ALA A 107 10.84 1.38 9.80
C ALA A 107 9.70 0.51 9.27
N ARG A 108 9.88 -0.82 9.36
CA ARG A 108 8.82 -1.82 9.19
C ARG A 108 8.22 -2.16 10.54
#